data_AF-W1YU49-F1
#
_entry.id   AF-W1YU49-F1
#
_cell.length_a   1.000
_cell.length_b   1.000
_cell.length_c   1.000
_cell.angle_alpha   90.00
_cell.angle_beta   90.00
_cell.angle_gamma   90.00
#
_symmetry.space_group_name_H-M   'P 1'
#
loop_
_entity.id
_entity.type
_entity.pdbx_description
1 polymer ?
#
loop_
_entity_poly.entity_id
_entity_poly.type
_entity_poly.pdbx_seq_one_letter_code
_entity_poly.pdbx_strand_id
1 'polypeptide(L)'
;HSDVVLPAATWYEKYDLSTTDMHPFIHSFNEAITPPWQARTDFAIYQQLAGMIAQWAPKYLGTQTDVVAAPLTHDTPDAMTMAHGDVSHLPH
;
A
#
# COMPACT_ATOMS: atom_id res chain seq x y z
N HIS A 1 -8.38 -18.48 -9.12
CA HIS A 1 -7.87 -18.28 -10.49
C HIS A 1 -7.99 -16.81 -10.81
N SER A 2 -6.90 -16.15 -11.22
CA SER A 2 -6.87 -14.71 -11.52
C SER A 2 -7.20 -14.44 -13.00
N ASP A 3 -7.86 -13.32 -13.28
CA ASP A 3 -8.20 -12.90 -14.65
C ASP A 3 -7.00 -12.29 -15.41
N VAL A 4 -6.13 -11.59 -14.68
CA VAL A 4 -4.90 -10.97 -15.22
C VAL A 4 -3.74 -11.32 -14.30
N VAL A 5 -2.60 -11.67 -14.88
CA VAL A 5 -1.36 -11.96 -14.16
C VAL A 5 -0.24 -11.12 -14.76
N LEU A 6 0.41 -10.33 -13.92
CA LEU A 6 1.58 -9.52 -14.29
C LEU A 6 2.85 -10.17 -13.73
N PRO A 7 3.92 -10.33 -14.53
CA PRO A 7 5.15 -10.97 -14.06
C PRO A 7 5.93 -10.05 -13.12
N ALA A 8 6.06 -10.46 -11.86
CA ALA A 8 6.84 -9.75 -10.85
C ALA A 8 8.30 -10.20 -10.82
N ALA A 9 9.21 -9.26 -10.57
CA ALA A 9 10.64 -9.54 -10.34
C ALA A 9 10.82 -10.35 -9.04
N THR A 10 11.72 -11.32 -9.08
CA THR A 10 12.11 -12.06 -7.87
C THR A 10 12.92 -11.17 -6.92
N TRP A 11 13.13 -11.64 -5.70
CA TRP A 11 13.92 -10.96 -4.67
C TRP A 11 15.40 -10.74 -5.03
N TYR A 12 15.93 -11.48 -6.02
CA TYR A 12 17.27 -11.25 -6.57
C TYR A 12 17.32 -10.25 -7.73
N GLU A 13 16.18 -9.72 -8.15
CA GLU A 13 16.02 -8.91 -9.35
C GLU A 13 15.47 -7.51 -9.01
N LYS A 14 15.47 -7.13 -7.72
CA LYS A 14 14.95 -5.84 -7.27
C LYS A 14 15.68 -5.31 -6.03
N TYR A 15 15.59 -4.00 -5.86
CA TYR A 15 16.01 -3.31 -4.64
C TYR A 15 14.83 -3.17 -3.68
N ASP A 16 15.01 -3.65 -2.44
CA ASP A 16 14.03 -3.53 -1.37
C ASP A 16 14.70 -3.64 0.01
N LEU A 17 13.97 -3.36 1.09
CA LEU A 17 14.44 -3.53 2.46
C LEU A 17 13.66 -4.63 3.18
N SER A 18 14.38 -5.43 3.96
CA SER A 18 13.81 -6.52 4.76
C SER A 18 14.27 -6.41 6.21
N THR A 19 13.32 -6.62 7.12
CA THR A 19 13.51 -6.69 8.57
C THR A 19 12.74 -7.90 9.12
N THR A 20 13.09 -8.34 10.32
CA THR A 20 12.38 -9.43 11.02
C THR A 20 12.38 -9.17 12.53
N ASP A 21 11.37 -9.70 13.21
CA ASP A 21 11.24 -9.74 14.67
C ASP A 21 12.49 -10.35 15.34
N MET A 22 13.08 -11.37 14.70
CA MET A 22 14.11 -12.22 15.32
C MET A 22 15.42 -11.49 15.60
N HIS A 23 15.67 -10.36 14.95
CA HIS A 23 16.91 -9.59 15.12
C HIS A 23 16.73 -8.10 14.81
N PRO A 24 17.50 -7.20 15.46
CA PRO A 24 17.39 -5.75 15.24
C PRO A 24 18.12 -5.24 13.99
N PHE A 25 18.49 -6.11 13.05
CA PHE A 25 19.19 -5.74 11.82
C PHE A 25 18.23 -5.50 10.64
N ILE A 26 18.63 -4.56 9.77
CA ILE A 26 18.03 -4.31 8.47
C ILE A 26 18.93 -4.89 7.37
N HIS A 27 18.32 -5.56 6.39
CA HIS A 27 19.02 -6.13 5.24
C HIS A 27 18.40 -5.63 3.94
N SER A 28 19.22 -5.41 2.92
CA SER A 28 18.73 -5.05 1.60
C SER A 28 18.57 -6.29 0.71
N PHE A 29 17.54 -6.28 -0.14
CA PHE A 29 17.55 -7.05 -1.37
C PHE A 29 18.29 -6.23 -2.42
N ASN A 30 19.28 -6.85 -3.06
CA ASN A 30 20.07 -6.22 -4.10
C ASN A 30 19.83 -6.96 -5.41
N GLU A 31 19.63 -6.19 -6.47
CA GLU A 31 19.54 -6.70 -7.83
C GLU A 31 20.87 -7.39 -8.21
N ALA A 32 20.85 -8.71 -8.29
CA ALA A 32 21.96 -9.52 -8.76
C ALA A 32 21.99 -9.55 -10.30
N ILE A 33 20.81 -9.55 -10.93
CA ILE A 33 20.60 -9.42 -12.37
C ILE A 33 19.34 -8.60 -12.63
N THR A 34 19.27 -7.97 -13.80
CA THR A 34 18.05 -7.31 -14.25
C THR A 34 16.90 -8.31 -14.41
N PRO A 35 15.67 -7.95 -13.98
CA PRO A 35 14.49 -8.78 -14.15
C PRO A 35 14.42 -9.37 -15.56
N PRO A 36 14.42 -10.70 -15.69
CA PRO A 36 14.44 -11.35 -16.99
C PRO A 36 13.09 -11.18 -17.70
N TRP A 37 13.13 -11.31 -19.03
CA TRP A 37 11.96 -11.20 -19.91
C TRP A 37 11.22 -9.87 -19.76
N GLN A 38 9.95 -9.91 -19.35
CA GLN A 38 9.09 -8.75 -19.14
C GLN A 38 8.76 -8.57 -17.66
N ALA A 39 9.46 -9.28 -16.77
CA ALA A 39 9.31 -9.13 -15.33
C ALA A 39 9.71 -7.72 -14.90
N ARG A 40 9.01 -7.19 -13.89
CA ARG A 40 9.21 -5.84 -13.37
C ARG A 40 9.08 -5.85 -11.86
N THR A 41 9.74 -4.93 -11.18
CA THR A 41 9.55 -4.75 -9.74
C THR A 41 8.10 -4.34 -9.45
N ASP A 42 7.57 -4.74 -8.29
CA ASP A 42 6.20 -4.38 -7.89
C ASP A 42 5.99 -2.87 -7.94
N PHE A 43 6.99 -2.11 -7.48
CA PHE A 43 6.99 -0.65 -7.52
C PHE A 43 6.85 -0.11 -8.95
N ALA A 44 7.62 -0.63 -9.90
CA ALA A 44 7.54 -0.20 -11.31
C ALA A 44 6.20 -0.57 -11.96
N ILE A 45 5.61 -1.71 -11.60
CA ILE A 45 4.28 -2.12 -12.08
C ILE A 45 3.23 -1.12 -11.61
N TYR A 46 3.17 -0.82 -10.31
CA TYR A 46 2.20 0.14 -9.76
C TYR A 46 2.42 1.56 -10.27
N GLN A 47 3.66 1.99 -10.46
CA GLN A 47 3.97 3.30 -11.02
C GLN A 47 3.44 3.45 -12.46
N GLN A 48 3.58 2.41 -13.29
CA GLN A 48 3.06 2.44 -14.65
C GLN A 48 1.53 2.38 -14.68
N LEU A 49 0.92 1.56 -13.83
CA LEU A 49 -0.54 1.53 -13.70
C LEU A 49 -1.10 2.89 -13.27
N ALA A 50 -0.48 3.51 -12.26
CA ALA A 50 -0.84 4.85 -11.82
C ALA A 50 -0.71 5.88 -12.95
N GLY A 51 0.38 5.82 -13.74
CA GLY A 51 0.59 6.67 -14.90
C GLY A 51 -0.48 6.48 -15.98
N MET A 52 -0.88 5.24 -16.27
CA MET A 52 -1.95 4.94 -17.23
C MET A 52 -3.31 5.46 -16.76
N ILE A 53 -3.66 5.23 -15.48
CA ILE A 53 -4.91 5.71 -14.90
C ILE A 53 -4.93 7.25 -14.88
N ALA A 54 -3.81 7.89 -14.54
CA ALA A 54 -3.69 9.34 -14.51
C ALA A 54 -3.94 9.99 -15.88
N GLN A 55 -3.64 9.31 -16.99
CA GLN A 55 -3.97 9.82 -18.34
C GLN A 55 -5.48 9.86 -18.60
N TRP A 56 -6.24 8.95 -17.99
CA TRP A 56 -7.69 8.87 -18.17
C TRP A 56 -8.47 9.68 -17.14
N ALA A 57 -7.86 9.91 -15.97
CA ALA A 57 -8.49 10.63 -14.86
C ALA A 57 -9.06 12.01 -15.24
N PRO A 58 -8.42 12.88 -16.05
CA PRO A 58 -9.00 14.18 -16.40
C PRO A 58 -10.33 14.08 -17.15
N LYS A 59 -10.53 13.01 -17.93
CA LYS A 59 -11.75 12.82 -18.73
C LYS A 59 -12.89 12.22 -17.92
N TYR A 60 -12.58 11.26 -17.04
CA TYR A 60 -13.61 10.42 -16.41
C TYR A 60 -13.79 10.67 -14.91
N LEU A 61 -12.80 11.27 -14.23
CA LEU A 61 -12.81 11.44 -12.78
C LEU A 61 -12.66 12.90 -12.37
N GLY A 62 -11.65 13.63 -12.85
CA GLY A 62 -11.35 14.98 -12.36
C GLY A 62 -11.04 15.03 -10.86
N THR A 63 -11.25 16.18 -10.23
CA THR A 63 -11.12 16.35 -8.78
C THR A 63 -12.39 15.88 -8.09
N GLN A 64 -12.24 15.02 -7.08
CA GLN A 64 -13.34 14.44 -6.33
C GLN A 64 -13.20 14.76 -4.84
N THR A 65 -14.32 14.94 -4.18
CA THR A 65 -14.41 14.96 -2.71
C THR A 65 -15.01 13.63 -2.28
N ASP A 66 -14.26 12.88 -1.49
CA ASP A 66 -14.63 11.54 -1.05
C ASP A 66 -15.00 11.52 0.44
N VAL A 67 -15.94 10.66 0.81
CA VAL A 67 -16.34 10.43 2.21
C VAL A 67 -15.72 9.10 2.63
N VAL A 68 -14.64 9.19 3.40
CA VAL A 68 -13.91 8.01 3.88
C VAL A 68 -14.32 7.72 5.32
N ALA A 69 -15.03 6.62 5.53
CA ALA A 69 -15.26 6.11 6.87
C ALA A 69 -13.95 5.55 7.44
N ALA A 70 -13.50 6.10 8.56
CA ALA A 70 -12.33 5.63 9.28
C ALA A 70 -12.75 5.09 10.65
N PRO A 71 -12.25 3.92 11.08
CA PRO A 71 -12.49 3.42 12.42
C PRO A 71 -11.74 4.28 13.45
N LEU A 72 -12.20 4.23 14.71
CA LEU A 72 -11.43 4.76 15.84
C LEU A 72 -10.11 4.00 15.94
N THR A 73 -9.00 4.73 16.06
CA THR A 73 -7.66 4.14 15.98
C THR A 73 -6.96 4.13 17.33
N HIS A 74 -6.24 3.04 17.60
CA HIS A 74 -5.28 2.97 18.70
C HIS A 74 -4.15 4.00 18.49
N ASP A 75 -3.45 4.39 19.56
CA ASP A 75 -2.40 5.43 19.56
C ASP A 75 -2.86 6.83 19.12
N THR A 76 -4.17 7.12 19.23
CA THR A 76 -4.76 8.45 19.03
C THR A 76 -5.72 8.80 20.19
N PRO A 77 -6.14 10.06 20.34
CA PRO A 77 -7.16 10.43 21.32
C PRO A 77 -8.46 9.64 21.20
N ASP A 78 -8.78 9.13 20.00
CA ASP A 78 -9.97 8.31 19.74
C ASP A 78 -9.95 6.99 20.52
N ALA A 79 -8.78 6.52 20.95
CA ALA A 79 -8.65 5.31 21.76
C ALA A 79 -9.37 5.43 23.12
N MET A 80 -9.62 6.65 23.60
CA MET A 80 -10.27 6.92 24.88
C MET A 80 -11.77 7.23 24.75
N THR A 81 -12.35 7.01 23.57
CA THR A 81 -13.74 7.37 23.26
C THR A 81 -14.78 6.62 24.08
N MET A 82 -14.49 5.47 24.68
CA MET A 82 -15.47 4.67 25.44
C MET A 82 -14.99 4.38 26.86
N ALA A 83 -14.67 5.43 27.62
CA ALA A 83 -14.30 5.27 29.02
C ALA A 83 -15.43 4.54 29.78
N HIS A 84 -15.09 3.43 30.46
CA HIS A 84 -16.03 2.60 31.21
C HIS A 84 -17.21 2.00 30.40
N GLY A 85 -17.13 2.02 29.07
CA GLY A 85 -18.23 1.56 28.20
C GLY A 85 -19.40 2.54 28.12
N ASP A 86 -19.22 3.80 28.54
CA ASP A 86 -20.21 4.86 28.35
C ASP A 86 -20.32 5.23 26.87
N VAL A 87 -21.54 5.30 26.34
CA VAL A 87 -21.86 5.65 24.94
C VAL A 87 -22.69 6.93 24.84
N SER A 88 -22.95 7.60 25.96
CA SER A 88 -23.87 8.75 26.05
C SER A 88 -23.39 10.01 25.32
N HIS A 89 -22.08 10.12 25.08
CA HIS A 89 -21.43 11.25 24.40
C HIS A 89 -21.16 11.01 22.91
N LEU A 90 -21.56 9.86 22.36
CA LEU A 90 -21.48 9.65 20.92
C LEU A 90 -22.62 10.38 20.17
N PRO A 91 -22.35 10.98 19.00
CA PRO A 91 -23.40 11.51 18.14
C PRO A 91 -24.33 10.37 17.65
N HIS A 92 -25.63 10.63 17.68
CA HIS A 92 -26.69 9.75 17.13
C HIS A 92 -26.66 9.66 15.60
#